data_AF-A0AAW0KTM3-F1
#
_entry.id   AF-A0AAW0KTM3-F1
#
_cell.length_a   1.000
_cell.length_b   1.000
_cell.length_c   1.000
_cell.angle_alpha   90.00
_cell.angle_beta   90.00
_cell.angle_gamma   90.00
#
_symmetry.space_group_name_H-M   'P 1'
#
loop_
_entity.id
_entity.type
_entity.pdbx_description
1 polymer ?
#
loop_
_entity_poly.entity_id
_entity_poly.type
_entity_poly.pdbx_seq_one_letter_code
_entity_poly.pdbx_strand_id
1 'polypeptide(L)'
;MGPVRIAVSAPNVDEGNLKGQLLEITVQSLSETVGSLKEKIAGEIQLPANKQKLSGKPGFLKDNMSLAYYNVGAGETLTLSLRERGGRKR
;
A
#
# COMPACT_ATOMS: atom_id res chain seq x y z
N MET A 1 -3.08 9.20 -20.07
CA MET A 1 -2.49 8.02 -19.40
C MET A 1 -3.65 7.22 -18.85
N GLY A 2 -3.74 5.93 -19.17
CA GLY A 2 -4.85 5.08 -18.74
C GLY A 2 -4.71 4.62 -17.28
N PRO A 3 -5.72 3.93 -16.73
CA PRO A 3 -5.64 3.36 -15.39
C PRO A 3 -4.48 2.38 -15.29
N VAL A 4 -3.74 2.45 -14.19
CA VAL A 4 -2.59 1.58 -13.89
C VAL A 4 -2.97 0.67 -12.74
N ARG A 5 -2.65 -0.63 -12.88
CA ARG A 5 -2.83 -1.61 -11.81
C ARG A 5 -1.54 -1.74 -11.03
N ILE A 6 -1.63 -1.61 -9.71
CA ILE A 6 -0.53 -1.74 -8.77
C ILE A 6 -0.78 -2.97 -7.92
N ALA A 7 0.19 -3.87 -7.89
CA ALA A 7 0.14 -5.04 -7.03
C ALA A 7 0.60 -4.66 -5.62
N VAL A 8 -0.16 -5.07 -4.60
CA VAL A 8 0.12 -4.80 -3.20
C VAL A 8 0.09 -6.11 -2.43
N SER A 9 1.24 -6.57 -1.95
CA SER A 9 1.35 -7.76 -1.12
C SER A 9 0.93 -7.43 0.31
N ALA A 10 -0.18 -8.01 0.76
CA ALA A 10 -0.60 -7.96 2.16
C ALA A 10 0.26 -8.90 3.01
N PRO A 11 0.54 -8.57 4.29
CA PRO A 11 1.14 -9.51 5.22
C PRO A 11 0.08 -10.53 5.69
N ASN A 12 0.53 -11.63 6.30
CA ASN A 12 -0.36 -12.60 6.94
C ASN A 12 -0.42 -12.29 8.45
N VAL A 13 -1.47 -11.58 8.89
CA VAL A 13 -1.64 -11.12 10.27
C VAL A 13 -3.13 -11.10 10.63
N ASP A 14 -3.44 -11.45 11.87
CA ASP A 14 -4.82 -11.47 12.40
C ASP A 14 -5.39 -10.06 12.70
N GLU A 15 -4.98 -9.02 11.97
CA GLU A 15 -5.54 -7.66 12.06
C GLU A 15 -6.11 -7.22 10.71
N GLY A 16 -7.44 -7.11 10.61
CA GLY A 16 -8.15 -6.81 9.35
C GLY A 16 -8.27 -8.03 8.42
N ASN A 17 -8.41 -7.81 7.12
CA ASN A 17 -8.48 -8.89 6.11
C ASN A 17 -7.10 -9.19 5.49
N LEU A 18 -6.07 -9.35 6.34
CA LEU A 18 -4.68 -9.51 5.92
C LEU A 18 -4.23 -10.97 5.99
N LYS A 19 -4.40 -11.73 4.90
CA LYS A 19 -4.13 -13.18 4.85
C LYS A 19 -2.89 -13.58 4.03
N GLY A 20 -1.98 -12.63 3.78
CA GLY A 20 -0.83 -12.88 2.88
C GLY A 20 -1.18 -12.82 1.39
N GLN A 21 -2.33 -12.24 1.03
CA GLN A 21 -2.82 -12.16 -0.35
C GLN A 21 -2.18 -11.02 -1.15
N LEU A 22 -2.16 -11.16 -2.47
CA LEU A 22 -1.79 -10.09 -3.40
C LEU A 22 -3.05 -9.32 -3.81
N LEU A 23 -3.09 -8.02 -3.52
CA LEU A 23 -4.19 -7.12 -3.88
C LEU A 23 -3.82 -6.37 -5.16
N GLU A 24 -4.75 -6.25 -6.09
CA GLU A 24 -4.58 -5.45 -7.30
C GLU A 24 -5.37 -4.14 -7.19
N ILE A 25 -4.66 -3.03 -6.96
CA ILE A 25 -5.30 -1.72 -6.80
C ILE A 25 -5.19 -0.94 -8.09
N THR A 26 -6.33 -0.48 -8.61
CA THR A 26 -6.37 0.35 -9.80
C THR A 26 -6.28 1.83 -9.42
N VAL A 27 -5.24 2.50 -9.90
CA VAL A 27 -5.08 3.96 -9.85
C VAL A 27 -5.38 4.55 -11.22
N GLN A 28 -5.96 5.75 -11.25
CA GLN A 28 -6.25 6.45 -12.50
C GLN A 28 -4.98 7.04 -13.11
N SER A 29 -4.03 7.47 -12.28
CA SER A 29 -2.78 8.06 -12.72
C SER A 29 -1.64 7.83 -11.74
N LEU A 30 -0.41 7.69 -12.24
CA LEU A 30 0.80 7.65 -11.41
C LEU A 30 1.13 9.00 -10.73
N SER A 31 0.42 10.06 -11.11
CA SER A 31 0.46 11.34 -10.40
C SER A 31 -0.27 11.31 -9.07
N GLU A 32 -1.10 10.29 -8.79
CA GLU A 32 -1.73 10.10 -7.49
C GLU A 32 -0.68 9.92 -6.39
N THR A 33 -1.04 10.36 -5.18
CA THR A 33 -0.18 10.24 -4.01
C THR A 33 -0.27 8.87 -3.38
N VAL A 34 0.77 8.48 -2.65
CA VAL A 34 0.78 7.25 -1.84
C VAL A 34 -0.36 7.27 -0.81
N GLY A 35 -0.71 8.43 -0.27
CA GLY A 35 -1.88 8.59 0.62
C GLY A 35 -3.18 8.16 -0.05
N SER A 36 -3.41 8.59 -1.30
CA SER A 36 -4.61 8.23 -2.08
C SER A 36 -4.67 6.71 -2.34
N LEU A 37 -3.52 6.08 -2.61
CA LEU A 37 -3.42 4.62 -2.78
C LEU A 37 -3.80 3.87 -1.49
N LYS A 38 -3.35 4.34 -0.32
CA LYS A 38 -3.70 3.74 0.98
C LYS A 38 -5.19 3.82 1.28
N GLU A 39 -5.86 4.89 0.89
CA GLU A 39 -7.31 5.02 1.05
C GLU A 39 -8.07 3.97 0.23
N LYS A 40 -7.64 3.71 -1.01
CA LYS A 40 -8.20 2.63 -1.84
C LYS A 40 -7.99 1.27 -1.19
N ILE A 41 -6.76 0.99 -0.75
CA ILE A 41 -6.44 -0.26 -0.03
C ILE A 41 -7.30 -0.40 1.23
N ALA A 42 -7.51 0.69 1.98
CA ALA A 42 -8.29 0.67 3.22
C ALA A 42 -9.70 0.12 3.03
N GLY A 43 -10.35 0.41 1.90
CA GLY A 43 -11.65 -0.15 1.54
C GLY A 43 -11.60 -1.66 1.31
N GLU A 44 -10.56 -2.16 0.65
CA GLU A 44 -10.40 -3.58 0.29
C GLU A 44 -10.09 -4.47 1.50
N ILE A 45 -9.18 -4.03 2.37
CA ILE A 45 -8.74 -4.82 3.55
C ILE A 45 -9.48 -4.48 4.84
N GLN A 46 -10.40 -3.50 4.78
CA GLN A 46 -11.10 -2.94 5.93
C GLN A 46 -10.16 -2.44 7.05
N LEU A 47 -9.02 -1.86 6.68
CA LEU A 47 -8.01 -1.35 7.60
C LEU A 47 -7.78 0.14 7.35
N PRO A 48 -7.86 1.01 8.38
CA PRO A 48 -7.61 2.45 8.21
C PRO A 48 -6.24 2.77 7.58
N ALA A 49 -6.20 3.71 6.64
CA ALA A 49 -4.98 4.13 5.93
C ALA A 49 -3.84 4.58 6.87
N ASN A 50 -4.17 5.19 8.02
CA ASN A 50 -3.20 5.62 9.02
C ASN A 50 -2.49 4.45 9.76
N LYS A 51 -3.09 3.26 9.76
CA LYS A 51 -2.51 2.01 10.26
C LYS A 51 -1.70 1.28 9.19
N GLN A 52 -1.69 1.75 7.95
CA GLN A 52 -0.99 1.13 6.83
C GLN A 52 0.37 1.80 6.59
N LYS A 53 1.39 0.97 6.35
CA LYS A 53 2.69 1.37 5.79
C LYS A 53 2.86 0.69 4.44
N LEU A 54 3.18 1.47 3.43
CA LEU A 54 3.55 0.94 2.11
C LEU A 54 5.06 1.07 1.95
N SER A 55 5.68 0.04 1.41
CA SER A 55 7.08 0.04 1.02
C SER A 55 7.24 -0.48 -0.41
N GLY A 56 8.11 0.15 -1.17
CA GLY A 56 8.55 -0.33 -2.50
C GLY A 56 10.06 -0.56 -2.52
N LYS A 57 10.65 -0.63 -3.72
CA LYS A 57 12.10 -0.69 -3.93
C LYS A 57 12.93 0.30 -3.08
N PRO A 58 12.58 1.60 -2.99
CA PRO A 58 13.37 2.56 -2.21
C PRO A 58 13.11 2.50 -0.70
N GLY A 59 12.29 1.55 -0.23
CA GLY A 59 11.86 1.44 1.16
C GLY A 59 10.50 2.08 1.39
N PHE A 60 10.31 2.70 2.56
CA PHE A 60 9.00 3.23 2.97
C PHE A 60 8.57 4.43 2.13
N LEU A 61 7.36 4.32 1.59
CA LEU A 61 6.75 5.36 0.78
C LEU A 61 6.06 6.39 1.68
N LYS A 62 6.26 7.68 1.38
CA LYS A 62 5.64 8.79 2.11
C LYS A 62 4.33 9.19 1.48
N ASP A 63 3.33 9.47 2.30
CA ASP A 63 1.96 9.77 1.86
C ASP A 63 1.86 11.03 0.97
N ASN A 64 2.78 11.98 1.15
CA ASN A 64 2.83 13.23 0.38
C ASN A 64 3.55 13.10 -0.96
N MET A 65 4.19 11.97 -1.26
CA MET A 65 4.90 11.73 -2.51
C MET A 65 3.99 11.00 -3.51
N SER A 66 4.20 11.26 -4.80
CA SER A 66 3.47 10.58 -5.87
C SER A 66 4.02 9.19 -6.17
N LEU A 67 3.20 8.34 -6.78
CA LEU A 67 3.62 7.02 -7.24
C LEU A 67 4.72 7.13 -8.31
N ALA A 68 4.60 8.11 -9.20
CA ALA A 68 5.62 8.43 -10.21
C ALA A 68 6.96 8.84 -9.59
N TYR A 69 6.97 9.57 -8.47
CA TYR A 69 8.21 9.95 -7.77
C TYR A 69 9.04 8.72 -7.35
N TYR A 70 8.35 7.66 -6.95
CA TYR A 70 8.96 6.38 -6.58
C TYR A 70 9.12 5.40 -7.75
N ASN A 71 8.78 5.82 -8.98
CA ASN A 71 8.75 4.97 -10.16
C ASN A 71 7.86 3.72 -10.00
N VAL A 72 6.77 3.83 -9.24
CA VAL A 72 5.78 2.75 -9.11
C VAL A 72 4.94 2.70 -10.38
N GLY A 73 4.86 1.54 -11.02
CA GLY A 73 4.17 1.35 -12.30
C GLY A 73 3.54 -0.04 -12.45
N ALA A 74 3.03 -0.33 -13.64
CA ALA A 74 2.48 -1.65 -13.98
C ALA A 74 3.58 -2.71 -13.85
N GLY A 75 3.43 -3.61 -12.87
CA GLY A 75 4.38 -4.69 -12.58
C GLY A 75 5.28 -4.46 -11.36
N GLU A 76 5.28 -3.26 -10.76
CA GLU A 76 5.85 -3.09 -9.42
C GLU A 76 4.91 -3.68 -8.38
N THR A 77 5.48 -4.39 -7.41
CA THR A 77 4.75 -4.91 -6.26
C THR A 77 5.15 -4.11 -5.03
N LEU A 78 4.18 -3.47 -4.40
CA LEU A 78 4.37 -2.80 -3.11
C LEU A 78 4.10 -3.79 -1.99
N THR A 79 4.84 -3.66 -0.90
CA THR A 79 4.58 -4.43 0.32
C THR A 79 3.77 -3.57 1.28
N LEU A 80 2.65 -4.10 1.73
CA LEU A 80 1.88 -3.54 2.82
C LEU A 80 2.38 -4.11 4.15
N SER A 81 2.56 -3.24 5.13
CA SER A 81 2.88 -3.59 6.50
C SER A 81 2.00 -2.80 7.46
N LEU A 82 1.75 -3.35 8.63
CA LEU A 82 1.05 -2.61 9.68
C LEU A 82 1.98 -1.57 10.30
N ARG A 83 1.43 -0.38 10.58
CA ARG A 83 2.08 0.61 11.41
C ARG A 83 1.97 0.14 12.86
N GLU A 84 3.01 -0.51 13.36
CA GLU A 84 3.12 -0.82 14.78
C GLU A 84 2.98 0.47 15.61
N ARG A 85 1.94 0.56 16.44
CA ARG A 85 2.00 1.35 17.66
C ARG A 85 2.75 0.45 18.63
N GLY A 86 3.93 0.87 19.10
CA GLY A 86 4.83 0.05 19.91
C GLY A 86 4.09 -0.88 20.87
N GLY A 87 4.25 -2.18 20.66
CA GLY A 87 3.38 -3.18 21.28
C GLY A 87 3.98 -4.57 21.32
N ARG A 88 5.10 -4.70 22.05
CA ARG A 88 5.51 -5.93 22.77
C ARG A 88 5.87 -7.15 21.91
N LYS A 89 7.11 -7.18 21.41
CA LYS A 89 7.86 -8.44 21.29
C LYS A 89 7.85 -9.11 22.67
N ARG A 90 7.20 -10.27 22.80
CA ARG A 90 7.62 -11.31 23.75
C ARG A 90 8.39 -12.35 22.97
#